data_AF-A0A3P3D6Q6-F1
#
_entry.id   AF-A0A3P3D6Q6-F1
#
_cell.length_a   1.000
_cell.length_b   1.000
_cell.length_c   1.000
_cell.angle_alpha   90.00
_cell.angle_beta   90.00
_cell.angle_gamma   90.00
#
_symmetry.space_group_name_H-M   'P 1'
#
loop_
_entity.id
_entity.type
_entity.pdbx_description
1 polymer ?
#
loop_
_entity_poly.entity_id
_entity_poly.type
_entity_poly.pdbx_seq_one_letter_code
_entity_poly.pdbx_strand_id
1 'polypeptide(L)'
;MSEYVVIDLPRSEATYRAEMALYVAAAGELLRLASALPDGLSRLKRFQAEHRGRLIEWDEVLVGGRVDVRAKPSAEMVSFILELRGGSEHSKGPGA
;
A
#
# COMPACT_ATOMS: atom_id res chain seq x y z
N MET A 1 7.46 -31.98 -15.49
CA MET A 1 7.99 -30.61 -15.65
C MET A 1 6.80 -29.74 -15.99
N SER A 2 6.42 -28.80 -15.12
CA SER A 2 5.31 -27.89 -15.41
C SER A 2 5.85 -26.69 -16.19
N GLU A 3 5.32 -26.47 -17.39
CA GLU A 3 5.62 -25.30 -18.21
C GLU A 3 4.82 -24.11 -17.66
N TYR A 4 5.51 -23.04 -17.27
CA TYR A 4 4.86 -21.77 -16.95
C TYR A 4 4.84 -20.91 -18.21
N VAL A 5 3.64 -20.49 -18.62
CA VAL A 5 3.49 -19.46 -19.66
C VAL A 5 3.73 -18.12 -18.98
N VAL A 6 4.88 -17.51 -19.26
CA VAL A 6 5.15 -16.12 -18.86
C VAL A 6 4.45 -15.23 -19.88
N ILE A 7 3.27 -14.72 -19.53
CA ILE A 7 2.57 -13.71 -20.32
C ILE A 7 3.17 -12.35 -19.95
N ASP A 8 4.08 -11.86 -20.79
CA ASP A 8 4.61 -10.50 -20.67
C ASP A 8 3.54 -9.54 -21.19
N LEU A 9 2.68 -9.05 -20.30
CA LEU A 9 1.69 -8.03 -20.64
C LEU A 9 2.43 -6.70 -20.75
N PRO A 10 2.49 -6.04 -21.92
CA PRO A 10 3.07 -4.70 -22.00
C PRO A 10 2.20 -3.77 -21.18
N ARG A 11 2.63 -3.45 -19.95
CA ARG A 11 2.03 -2.39 -19.16
C ARG A 11 2.21 -1.10 -19.95
N SER A 12 1.10 -0.51 -20.38
CA SER A 12 1.17 0.81 -21.00
C SER A 12 1.79 1.78 -19.99
N GLU A 13 2.63 2.69 -20.46
CA GLU A 13 3.23 3.72 -19.61
C GLU A 13 2.17 4.49 -18.80
N ALA A 14 0.97 4.69 -19.39
CA ALA A 14 -0.17 5.29 -18.73
C ALA A 14 -0.69 4.46 -17.54
N THR A 15 -0.79 3.13 -17.69
CA THR A 15 -1.17 2.21 -16.61
C THR A 15 -0.14 2.24 -15.49
N TYR A 16 1.15 2.14 -15.82
CA TYR A 16 2.23 2.22 -14.85
C TYR A 16 2.21 3.54 -14.05
N ARG A 17 2.06 4.68 -14.75
CA ARG A 17 1.96 6.00 -14.10
C ARG A 17 0.75 6.11 -13.18
N ALA A 18 -0.41 5.59 -13.58
CA ALA A 18 -1.62 5.61 -12.76
C ALA A 18 -1.46 4.76 -11.48
N GLU A 19 -0.89 3.57 -11.58
CA GLU A 19 -0.60 2.70 -10.44
C GLU A 19 0.43 3.33 -9.49
N MET A 20 1.48 3.96 -10.03
CA MET A 20 2.48 4.66 -9.24
C MET A 20 1.91 5.90 -8.55
N ALA A 21 0.97 6.62 -9.16
CA ALA A 21 0.29 7.73 -8.50
C ALA A 21 -0.49 7.28 -7.26
N LEU A 22 -1.18 6.14 -7.33
CA LEU A 22 -1.88 5.55 -6.18
C LEU A 22 -0.90 5.12 -5.08
N TYR A 23 0.22 4.52 -5.46
CA TYR A 23 1.28 4.15 -4.51
C TYR A 23 1.85 5.37 -3.77
N VAL A 24 2.18 6.43 -4.52
CA VAL A 24 2.72 7.68 -3.95
C VAL A 24 1.69 8.34 -3.02
N ALA A 25 0.41 8.35 -3.39
CA ALA A 25 -0.66 8.88 -2.54
C ALA A 25 -0.78 8.08 -1.22
N ALA A 26 -0.75 6.75 -1.28
CA ALA A 26 -0.79 5.90 -0.09
C ALA A 26 0.45 6.08 0.81
N ALA A 27 1.65 6.21 0.21
CA ALA A 27 2.88 6.50 0.95
C ALA A 27 2.85 7.88 1.63
N GLY A 28 2.30 8.90 0.95
CA GLY A 28 2.09 10.23 1.52
C GLY A 28 1.13 10.21 2.71
N GLU A 29 0.02 9.47 2.60
CA GLU A 29 -0.95 9.31 3.69
C GLU A 29 -0.35 8.58 4.90
N LEU A 30 0.45 7.53 4.67
CA LEU A 30 1.18 6.82 5.74
C LEU A 30 2.14 7.75 6.49
N LEU A 31 2.92 8.55 5.76
CA LEU A 31 3.84 9.50 6.37
C LEU A 31 3.08 10.57 7.19
N ARG A 32 1.96 11.06 6.65
CA ARG A 32 1.10 12.04 7.32
C ARG A 32 0.54 11.48 8.64
N LEU A 33 -0.02 10.27 8.61
CA LEU A 33 -0.58 9.61 9.80
C LEU A 33 0.50 9.29 10.84
N ALA A 34 1.64 8.77 10.40
CA ALA A 34 2.76 8.45 11.28
C ALA A 34 3.35 9.71 11.95
N SER A 35 3.40 10.84 11.24
CA SER A 35 3.90 12.11 11.79
C SER A 35 2.96 12.73 12.83
N ALA A 36 1.69 12.33 12.87
CA ALA A 36 0.70 12.83 13.83
C ALA A 36 0.81 12.15 15.21
N LEU A 37 1.66 11.13 15.36
CA LEU A 37 1.84 10.37 16.60
C LEU A 37 3.26 10.57 17.16
N PRO A 38 3.43 10.64 18.51
CA PRO A 38 4.74 10.83 19.13
C PRO A 38 5.80 9.79 18.73
N ASP A 39 5.40 8.55 18.47
CA ASP A 39 6.28 7.45 18.07
C ASP A 39 6.00 6.90 16.66
N GLY A 40 5.11 7.56 15.90
CA GLY A 40 4.59 7.01 14.65
C GLY A 40 5.64 6.89 13.56
N LEU A 41 6.58 7.83 13.43
CA LEU A 41 7.68 7.74 12.47
C LEU A 41 8.63 6.56 12.77
N SER A 42 8.89 6.28 14.05
CA SER A 42 9.69 5.13 14.46
C SER A 42 8.96 3.81 14.19
N ARG A 43 7.64 3.78 14.40
CA ARG A 43 6.78 2.64 14.04
C ARG A 43 6.75 2.40 12.53
N LEU A 44 6.58 3.45 11.73
CA LEU A 44 6.62 3.38 10.26
C LEU A 44 7.95 2.83 9.76
N LYS A 45 9.09 3.29 10.32
CA LYS A 45 10.42 2.76 9.94
C LYS A 45 10.57 1.27 10.27
N ARG A 46 10.12 0.83 11.45
CA ARG A 46 10.15 -0.60 11.82
C ARG A 46 9.28 -1.43 10.89
N PHE A 47 8.05 -0.97 10.64
CA PHE A 47 7.13 -1.61 9.72
C PHE A 47 7.73 -1.75 8.31
N GLN A 48 8.35 -0.69 7.77
CA GLN A 48 9.03 -0.73 6.47
C GLN A 48 10.22 -1.70 6.44
N ALA A 49 10.96 -1.84 7.55
CA ALA A 49 12.06 -2.78 7.65
C ALA A 49 11.58 -4.24 7.68
N GLU A 50 10.49 -4.52 8.41
CA GLU A 50 9.90 -5.85 8.55
C GLU A 50 9.19 -6.35 7.29
N HIS A 51 8.53 -5.44 6.57
CA HIS A 51 7.72 -5.76 5.39
C HIS A 51 8.33 -5.30 4.07
N ARG A 52 9.67 -5.09 4.04
CA ARG A 52 10.37 -4.67 2.82
C ARG A 52 10.06 -5.60 1.65
N GLY A 53 9.55 -5.05 0.56
CA GLY A 53 9.19 -5.80 -0.65
C GLY A 53 7.85 -6.54 -0.60
N ARG A 54 7.08 -6.43 0.50
CA ARG A 54 5.77 -7.07 0.67
C ARG A 54 4.62 -6.09 0.88
N LEU A 55 4.86 -4.80 0.69
CA LEU A 55 3.86 -3.74 0.93
C LEU A 55 2.79 -3.66 -0.16
N ILE A 56 3.09 -4.20 -1.35
CA ILE A 56 2.21 -4.18 -2.50
C ILE A 56 1.98 -5.62 -2.96
N GLU A 57 0.71 -5.98 -3.03
CA GLU A 57 0.24 -7.21 -3.64
C GLU A 57 -0.25 -6.89 -5.06
N TRP A 58 -0.20 -7.90 -5.92
CA TRP A 58 -0.67 -7.82 -7.30
C TRP A 58 -1.78 -8.84 -7.50
N ASP A 59 -2.96 -8.36 -7.89
CA ASP A 59 -4.10 -9.22 -8.20
C ASP A 59 -4.29 -9.30 -9.70
N GLU A 60 -4.52 -10.51 -10.20
CA GLU A 60 -5.02 -10.74 -11.56
C GLU A 60 -6.55 -10.70 -11.56
N VAL A 61 -7.12 -9.82 -12.37
CA VAL A 61 -8.56 -9.61 -12.49
C VAL A 61 -8.97 -9.79 -13.94
N LEU A 62 -9.95 -10.65 -14.20
CA LEU A 62 -10.53 -10.82 -15.54
C LEU A 62 -11.54 -9.71 -15.81
N VAL A 63 -11.27 -8.87 -16.81
CA VAL A 63 -12.16 -7.78 -17.24
C VAL A 63 -12.42 -7.91 -18.74
N GLY A 64 -13.67 -8.17 -19.13
CA GLY A 64 -14.06 -8.24 -20.54
C GLY A 64 -13.28 -9.29 -21.35
N GLY A 65 -12.90 -10.41 -20.73
CA GLY A 65 -12.13 -11.48 -21.38
C GLY A 65 -10.62 -11.25 -21.44
N ARG A 66 -10.09 -10.22 -20.76
CA ARG A 66 -8.64 -9.93 -20.66
C ARG A 66 -8.20 -10.02 -19.19
N VAL A 67 -6.98 -10.50 -18.96
CA VAL A 67 -6.32 -10.45 -17.64
C VAL A 67 -5.76 -9.05 -17.45
N ASP A 68 -6.19 -8.39 -16.38
CA ASP A 68 -5.69 -7.11 -15.90
C ASP A 68 -4.95 -7.35 -14.58
N VAL A 69 -3.77 -6.77 -14.39
CA VAL A 69 -2.96 -6.95 -13.17
C VAL A 69 -2.98 -5.66 -12.38
N ARG A 70 -3.55 -5.66 -11.18
CA ARG A 70 -3.75 -4.45 -10.36
C ARG A 70 -2.90 -4.47 -9.11
N ALA A 71 -2.24 -3.34 -8.84
CA ALA A 71 -1.60 -3.11 -7.55
C ALA A 71 -2.64 -2.87 -6.46
N LYS A 72 -2.45 -3.49 -5.30
CA LYS A 72 -3.19 -3.16 -4.07
C LYS A 72 -2.25 -3.14 -2.86
N PRO A 73 -2.57 -2.37 -1.80
CA PRO A 73 -1.83 -2.46 -0.55
C PRO A 73 -1.97 -3.86 0.04
N SER A 74 -0.88 -4.37 0.64
CA SER A 74 -0.93 -5.66 1.34
C SER A 74 -1.82 -5.61 2.58
N ALA A 75 -2.24 -6.79 3.06
CA ALA A 75 -3.03 -6.88 4.30
C ALA A 75 -2.32 -6.25 5.50
N GLU A 76 -0.99 -6.38 5.59
CA GLU A 76 -0.16 -5.78 6.65
C GLU A 76 -0.12 -4.25 6.51
N MET A 77 -0.02 -3.72 5.29
CA MET A 77 -0.06 -2.28 5.04
C MET A 77 -1.42 -1.68 5.42
N VAL A 78 -2.52 -2.35 5.07
CA VAL A 78 -3.87 -1.93 5.48
C VAL A 78 -4.01 -1.95 7.00
N SER A 79 -3.59 -3.03 7.66
CA SER A 79 -3.66 -3.16 9.13
C SER A 79 -2.87 -2.05 9.83
N PHE A 80 -1.67 -1.73 9.34
CA PHE A 80 -0.85 -0.67 9.91
C PHE A 80 -1.47 0.72 9.72
N ILE A 81 -2.12 1.00 8.57
CA ILE A 81 -2.86 2.25 8.36
C ILE A 81 -3.99 2.39 9.39
N LEU A 82 -4.74 1.32 9.65
CA LEU A 82 -5.83 1.32 10.63
C LEU A 82 -5.29 1.54 12.05
N GLU A 83 -4.16 0.92 12.40
CA GLU A 83 -3.47 1.12 13.68
C GLU A 83 -3.06 2.60 13.89
N LEU A 84 -2.46 3.22 12.88
CA LEU A 84 -2.07 4.64 12.94
C LEU A 84 -3.28 5.57 13.05
N ARG A 85 -4.38 5.26 12.36
CA ARG A 85 -5.64 6.03 12.45
C ARG A 85 -6.27 5.92 13.84
N GLY A 86 -6.37 4.71 14.39
CA GLY A 86 -6.90 4.49 15.74
C GLY A 86 -6.08 5.17 16.83
N GLY A 87 -4.75 5.25 16.67
CA GLY A 87 -3.88 6.02 17.55
C GLY A 87 -4.06 7.54 17.43
N SER A 88 -4.42 8.03 16.24
CA SER A 88 -4.63 9.46 15.96
C SER A 88 -5.96 9.99 16.51
N GLU A 89 -6.95 9.12 16.66
CA GLU A 89 -8.25 9.46 17.28
C GLU A 89 -8.12 9.58 18.81
N HIS A 90 -7.28 8.74 19.43
CA HIS A 90 -7.00 8.81 20.87
C HIS A 90 -6.08 9.97 21.26
N SER A 91 -5.25 10.49 20.35
CA SER A 91 -4.44 11.68 20.60
C SER A 91 -5.24 13.00 20.53
N LYS A 92 -6.48 12.95 20.00
CA LYS A 92 -7.47 14.03 20.11
C LYS A 92 -8.36 13.83 21.35
N GLY A 93 -7.77 13.84 22.54
CA GLY A 93 -8.54 13.90 23.78
C GLY A 93 -9.37 15.19 23.88
N PRO A 94 -10.49 15.20 24.63
CA PRO A 94 -11.46 16.29 24.65
C PRO A 94 -10.85 17.53 25.32
N GLY A 95 -10.74 18.64 24.59
CA GLY A 95 -10.12 19.84 25.12
C GLY A 95 -10.23 21.04 24.20
N ALA A 96 -11.44 21.59 24.09
CA ALA A 96 -11.71 23.02 24.02
C ALA A 96 -13.17 23.26 24.42
#